data_AF-A0AAN8FMC0-F1
#
_entry.id   AF-A0AAN8FMC0-F1
#
_cell.length_a   1.000
_cell.length_b   1.000
_cell.length_c   1.000
_cell.angle_alpha   90.00
_cell.angle_beta   90.00
_cell.angle_gamma   90.00
#
_symmetry.space_group_name_H-M   'P 1'
#
loop_
_entity.id
_entity.type
_entity.pdbx_description
1 polymer ?
#
loop_
_entity_poly.entity_id
_entity_poly.type
_entity_poly.pdbx_seq_one_letter_code
_entity_poly.pdbx_strand_id
1 'polypeptide(L)' 'EVNFQRGCLDAHNDLRQRYGVTPLIWSAELADMAHAWAVKLSDRGRILYPELPGQFLFSELRNLKFCHTRDRL' A
#
# COMPACT_ATOMS: atom_id res chain seq x y z
N GLU A 1 -6.29 -2.39 -23.01
CA GLU A 1 -6.27 -1.41 -21.91
C GLU A 1 -5.53 -2.02 -20.74
N VAL A 2 -4.38 -1.45 -20.35
CA VAL A 2 -3.54 -2.01 -19.29
C VAL A 2 -4.14 -1.56 -17.97
N ASN A 3 -4.65 -2.50 -17.16
CA ASN A 3 -5.17 -2.16 -15.85
C ASN A 3 -3.99 -1.64 -14.98
N PHE A 4 -3.96 -0.32 -14.74
CA PHE A 4 -2.91 0.36 -13.99
C PHE A 4 -2.64 -0.30 -12.64
N GLN A 5 -3.71 -0.69 -11.93
CA GLN A 5 -3.63 -1.35 -10.63
C GLN A 5 -2.88 -2.68 -10.71
N ARG A 6 -3.20 -3.48 -11.74
CA ARG A 6 -2.55 -4.78 -11.97
C ARG A 6 -1.08 -4.61 -12.34
N GLY A 7 -0.77 -3.67 -13.24
CA GLY A 7 0.62 -3.37 -13.61
C GLY A 7 1.47 -2.93 -12.42
N CYS A 8 0.91 -2.11 -11.52
CA CYS A 8 1.58 -1.73 -10.28
C CYS A 8 1.82 -2.93 -9.37
N LEU A 9 0.82 -3.79 -9.15
CA LEU A 9 0.96 -4.95 -8.27
C LEU A 9 1.97 -5.97 -8.82
N ASP A 10 1.90 -6.28 -10.11
CA ASP A 10 2.78 -7.25 -10.76
C ASP A 10 4.24 -6.80 -10.67
N ALA A 11 4.54 -5.53 -10.95
CA ALA A 11 5.89 -4.99 -10.84
C ALA A 11 6.46 -5.09 -9.41
N HIS A 12 5.63 -4.88 -8.39
CA HIS A 12 6.06 -5.07 -7.00
C HIS A 12 6.30 -6.54 -6.68
N ASN A 13 5.40 -7.43 -7.14
CA ASN A 13 5.50 -8.86 -6.90
C ASN A 13 6.71 -9.48 -7.60
N ASP A 14 7.06 -9.03 -8.80
CA ASP A 14 8.27 -9.45 -9.51
C ASP A 14 9.54 -9.17 -8.70
N LEU A 15 9.65 -7.97 -8.10
CA LEU A 15 10.78 -7.62 -7.24
C LEU A 15 10.78 -8.46 -5.96
N ARG A 16 9.63 -8.62 -5.32
CA ARG A 16 9.51 -9.41 -4.09
C ARG A 16 9.89 -10.86 -4.31
N GLN A 17 9.47 -11.45 -5.43
CA GLN A 17 9.83 -12.81 -5.81
C GLN A 17 11.33 -12.96 -6.01
N ARG A 18 12.00 -12.00 -6.66
CA ARG A 18 13.47 -12.00 -6.82
C ARG A 18 14.22 -12.05 -5.49
N TYR A 19 13.67 -11.45 -4.45
CA TYR A 19 14.25 -11.45 -3.10
C TYR A 19 13.64 -12.53 -2.17
N GLY A 20 12.84 -13.47 -2.69
CA GLY A 20 12.27 -14.57 -1.92
C GLY A 20 11.20 -14.16 -0.90
N VAL A 21 10.55 -13.01 -1.13
CA VAL A 21 9.53 -12.45 -0.25
C VAL A 21 8.14 -12.75 -0.81
N THR A 22 7.19 -13.20 0.03
CA THR A 22 5.81 -13.52 -0.37
C THR A 22 5.16 -12.37 -1.15
N PRO A 23 4.44 -12.66 -2.25
CA PRO A 23 3.75 -11.65 -3.05
C PRO A 23 2.66 -10.92 -2.25
N LEU A 24 2.41 -9.68 -2.65
CA LEU A 24 1.29 -8.87 -2.18
C LEU A 24 0.01 -9.20 -2.94
N ILE A 25 -1.12 -8.93 -2.30
CA ILE A 25 -2.46 -9.07 -2.88
C ILE A 25 -3.08 -7.67 -2.94
N TRP A 26 -3.85 -7.40 -4.00
CA TRP A 26 -4.58 -6.15 -4.13
C TRP A 26 -5.66 -6.01 -3.05
N SER A 27 -5.79 -4.81 -2.47
CA SER A 27 -6.89 -4.45 -1.58
C SER A 27 -7.57 -3.19 -2.11
N ALA A 28 -8.88 -3.30 -2.40
CA ALA A 28 -9.66 -2.18 -2.90
C ALA A 28 -9.75 -1.04 -1.87
N GLU A 29 -9.95 -1.36 -0.59
CA GLU A 29 -10.03 -0.38 0.49
C GLU A 29 -8.75 0.44 0.63
N LEU A 30 -7.58 -0.21 0.55
CA LEU A 30 -6.28 0.47 0.58
C LEU A 30 -6.09 1.36 -0.66
N ALA A 31 -6.54 0.90 -1.83
CA ALA A 31 -6.47 1.67 -3.07
C ALA A 31 -7.35 2.93 -3.01
N ASP A 32 -8.57 2.81 -2.47
CA ASP A 32 -9.49 3.94 -2.31
C ASP A 32 -8.93 4.99 -1.35
N MET A 33 -8.35 4.56 -0.23
CA MET A 33 -7.68 5.46 0.71
C MET A 33 -6.47 6.15 0.08
N ALA A 34 -5.65 5.41 -0.67
CA ALA A 34 -4.51 5.97 -1.39
C ALA A 34 -4.95 6.99 -2.45
N HIS A 35 -6.02 6.70 -3.18
CA HIS A 35 -6.59 7.61 -4.17
C HIS A 35 -7.12 8.89 -3.52
N ALA A 36 -7.92 8.77 -2.46
CA ALA A 36 -8.45 9.92 -1.72
C ALA A 36 -7.32 10.80 -1.16
N TRP A 37 -6.20 10.20 -0.75
CA TRP A 37 -5.02 10.95 -0.33
C TRP A 37 -4.32 11.65 -1.50
N ALA A 38 -4.12 10.96 -2.62
CA ALA A 38 -3.52 11.53 -3.81
C ALA A 38 -4.28 12.76 -4.32
N VAL A 39 -5.62 12.72 -4.33
CA VAL A 39 -6.47 13.87 -4.66
C VAL A 39 -6.27 15.03 -3.68
N LYS A 40 -6.22 14.76 -2.37
CA LYS A 40 -5.91 15.80 -1.36
C LYS A 40 -4.53 16.41 -1.55
N LEU A 41 -3.55 15.63 -2.03
CA LEU A 41 -2.20 16.12 -2.32
C LEU A 41 -2.15 16.97 -3.60
N SER A 42 -2.88 16.59 -4.65
CA SER A 42 -2.94 17.37 -5.88
C SER A 42 -3.49 18.77 -5.63
N ASP A 43 -4.50 18.87 -4.77
CA ASP A 43 -5.11 20.16 -4.41
C ASP A 43 -4.19 21.05 -3.57
N ARG A 44 -3.29 20.45 -2.79
CA ARG A 44 -2.36 21.17 -1.90
C ARG A 44 -1.05 21.58 -2.57
N GLY A 45 -0.72 20.98 -3.72
CA GLY A 45 0.52 21.24 -4.47
C GLY A 45 1.81 20.87 -3.73
N ARG A 46 1.72 20.06 -2.67
CA ARG A 46 2.85 19.65 -1.82
C ARG A 46 2.68 18.21 -1.40
N ILE A 47 3.76 17.43 -1.42
CA ILE A 47 3.76 16.04 -0.94
C ILE A 47 3.81 16.07 0.59
N LEU A 48 2.77 15.56 1.22
CA LEU A 48 2.64 15.44 2.67
C LEU A 48 2.29 14.00 3.02
N TYR A 49 2.71 13.55 4.20
CA TYR A 49 2.20 12.32 4.77
C TYR A 49 0.81 12.57 5.37
N PRO A 50 -0.10 11.59 5.32
CA PRO A 50 -1.38 11.73 6.01
C PRO A 50 -1.12 11.88 7.51
N GLU A 51 -1.51 13.02 8.06
CA GLU A 51 -1.51 13.32 9.51
C GLU A 51 -2.51 12.35 10.16
N LEU A 52 -2.06 11.19 10.64
CA LEU A 52 -2.91 10.28 11.39
C LEU A 52 -3.07 10.83 12.81
N PRO A 53 -4.29 11.18 13.28
CA PRO A 53 -4.47 11.48 14.69
C PRO A 53 -4.08 10.24 15.49
N GLY A 54 -3.24 10.44 16.52
CA GLY A 54 -2.52 9.41 17.28
C GLY A 54 -3.38 8.46 18.13
N GLN A 55 -4.53 8.03 17.64
CA GLN A 55 -5.42 7.03 18.24
C GLN A 55 -5.64 5.80 17.36
N PHE A 56 -5.11 5.77 16.13
CA PHE A 56 -4.87 4.50 15.45
C PHE A 56 -3.63 3.88 16.07
N LEU A 57 -3.88 3.15 17.16
CA LEU A 57 -2.92 2.36 17.90
C LEU A 57 -1.95 1.69 16.91
N PHE A 58 -0.65 1.93 17.10
CA PHE A 58 0.43 1.21 16.43
C PHE A 58 0.37 -0.33 16.62
N SER A 59 -0.61 -0.85 17.37
CA SER A 59 -0.95 -2.27 17.40
C SER A 59 -1.66 -2.75 16.13
N GLU A 60 -2.44 -1.90 15.45
CA GLU A 60 -3.21 -2.25 14.25
C GLU A 60 -2.52 -1.80 12.95
N LEU A 61 -1.66 -0.77 13.05
CA LEU A 61 -0.72 -0.39 11.98
C LEU A 61 0.54 -1.28 11.92
N ARG A 62 0.60 -2.38 12.69
CA ARG A 62 1.46 -3.52 12.32
C ARG A 62 1.00 -4.21 11.02
N ASN A 63 -0.14 -3.80 10.45
CA ASN A 63 -0.57 -4.17 9.10
C ASN A 63 -0.32 -3.09 8.04
N LEU A 64 0.27 -1.94 8.38
CA LEU A 64 1.09 -1.15 7.44
C LEU A 64 2.47 -1.80 7.26
N LYS A 65 2.48 -3.13 7.24
CA LYS A 65 3.44 -3.87 6.46
C LYS A 65 3.09 -3.58 5.00
N PHE A 66 3.77 -2.57 4.43
CA PHE A 66 4.58 -2.89 3.27
C PHE A 66 5.13 -4.29 3.55
N CYS A 67 4.73 -5.32 2.79
CA CYS A 67 5.28 -6.66 2.94
C CYS A 67 4.91 -7.41 4.25
N HIS A 68 3.72 -8.04 4.38
CA HIS A 68 3.60 -9.21 5.28
C HIS A 68 3.48 -10.50 4.49
N THR A 69 4.61 -11.17 4.35
CA THR A 69 4.70 -12.62 4.19
C THR A 69 3.91 -13.29 5.33
N ARG A 70 2.75 -13.89 5.01
CA ARG A 70 2.12 -14.89 5.88
C ARG A 70 2.68 -16.25 5.51
N ASP A 71 3.92 -16.50 5.91
CA ASP A 71 4.36 -17.87 6.19
C ASP A 71 4.09 -18.13 7.67
N ARG A 72 3.11 -18.98 7.94
CA ARG A 72 2.87 -19.58 9.26
C ARG A 72 2.75 -21.09 9.02
N LEU A 73 3.92 -21.76 9.00
CA LEU A 73 4.09 -23.08 9.62
C LEU A 73 4.61 -22.84 11.03
#